data_AF-A0AAQ6ABE5-F1
#
_entry.id   AF-A0AAQ6ABE5-F1
#
_cell.length_a   1.000
_cell.length_b   1.000
_cell.length_c   1.000
_cell.angle_alpha   90.00
_cell.angle_beta   90.00
_cell.angle_gamma   90.00
#
_symmetry.space_group_name_H-M   'P 1'
#
loop_
_entity.id
_entity.type
_entity.pdbx_description
1 polymer ?
#
loop_
_entity_poly.entity_id
_entity_poly.type
_entity_poly.pdbx_seq_one_letter_code
_entity_poly.pdbx_strand_id
1 'polypeptide(L)'
;MNYVGQLAGQVFVQVKELYRGLNPATLSGCIDVIVVRQPDGSLQCSPFHVRFGKMGVLRSREKVVDIEINGEPVSLHMKLGENGEAFFVKETENKLEVVPSYLATSPIMSVGEELMASQLGRGSSRHLDNIPCSSLPVQSLLPQQGDGGMTKKRRKRRRKDESSSSDEDHRSSNQVSGSCQSEPLDQISGSICYKKTLRLTSEQLASLQLKEGPNDVVFSVTTQYQGTCRCHGTIYLWSWDDKIIISDIDGTITRSDTLGHILPTLGKDWTHQGIARLYHKVSLNGYKFMYCSARAIGMADMTRGYLHWVNERGTMLPMGPVLLSPSSLFSALHREVIEKKPEKFKIECLTDIKHLFYPNTEPFYAAFGNRATDVYSYKEVGVPLNRIFTVNPKGELIQEHAKTNISSYGHLCDMVDHVFPVLVQDEEADFHRSDTFNQCNYWSKQLPDGTSQEEEEEPQPIETS
;
A
#
# COMPACT_ATOMS: atom_id res chain seq x y z
N MET A 1 40.84 23.99 4.31
CA MET A 1 40.07 23.77 3.05
C MET A 1 38.63 23.44 3.43
N ASN A 2 37.74 24.43 3.47
CA ASN A 2 36.31 24.27 3.84
C ASN A 2 35.37 24.20 2.62
N TYR A 3 35.88 23.77 1.47
CA TYR A 3 35.10 23.69 0.23
C TYR A 3 34.01 22.60 0.28
N VAL A 4 34.26 21.51 1.01
CA VAL A 4 33.29 20.40 1.15
C VAL A 4 32.08 20.81 2.01
N GLY A 5 32.28 21.66 3.03
CA GLY A 5 31.20 22.17 3.88
C GLY A 5 30.33 23.23 3.21
N GLN A 6 30.91 24.07 2.35
CA GLN A 6 30.16 25.05 1.55
C GLN A 6 29.36 24.39 0.41
N LEU A 7 29.93 23.38 -0.26
CA LEU A 7 29.22 22.59 -1.28
C LEU A 7 28.08 21.77 -0.66
N ALA A 8 28.31 21.11 0.49
CA ALA A 8 27.26 20.40 1.20
C ALA A 8 26.13 21.35 1.68
N GLY A 9 26.48 22.56 2.12
CA GLY A 9 25.51 23.60 2.48
C GLY A 9 24.70 24.11 1.29
N GLN A 10 25.32 24.30 0.11
CA GLN A 10 24.62 24.73 -1.10
C GLN A 10 23.69 23.64 -1.67
N VAL A 11 24.13 22.38 -1.69
CA VAL A 11 23.28 21.28 -2.18
C VAL A 11 22.14 20.99 -1.19
N PHE A 12 22.37 21.08 0.12
CA PHE A 12 21.31 20.96 1.13
C PHE A 12 20.23 22.04 0.97
N VAL A 13 20.61 23.27 0.60
CA VAL A 13 19.65 24.36 0.30
C VAL A 13 18.86 24.07 -0.99
N GLN A 14 19.52 23.62 -2.06
CA GLN A 14 18.85 23.31 -3.34
C GLN A 14 17.84 22.16 -3.23
N VAL A 15 18.13 21.13 -2.43
CA VAL A 15 17.21 19.99 -2.26
C VAL A 15 16.07 20.34 -1.30
N LYS A 16 16.35 21.11 -0.24
CA LYS A 16 15.30 21.67 0.61
C LYS A 16 14.36 22.60 -0.17
N GLU A 17 14.86 23.30 -1.18
CA GLU A 17 14.04 24.07 -2.13
C GLU A 17 13.22 23.17 -3.07
N LEU A 18 13.79 22.07 -3.58
CA LEU A 18 13.07 21.09 -4.41
C LEU A 18 11.86 20.49 -3.66
N TYR A 19 12.03 20.13 -2.38
CA TYR A 19 10.94 19.58 -1.55
C TYR A 19 9.97 20.65 -1.03
N ARG A 20 10.41 21.88 -0.79
CA ARG A 20 9.50 22.99 -0.44
C ARG A 20 8.55 23.37 -1.59
N GLY A 21 8.89 23.00 -2.83
CA GLY A 21 8.03 23.19 -4.01
C GLY A 21 7.03 22.07 -4.27
N LEU A 22 7.20 20.88 -3.68
CA LEU A 22 6.30 19.74 -3.88
C LEU A 22 5.09 19.86 -2.96
N ASN A 23 3.91 20.10 -3.54
CA ASN A 23 2.65 20.00 -2.82
C ASN A 23 2.22 18.52 -2.78
N PRO A 24 2.15 17.86 -1.61
CA PRO A 24 1.70 16.47 -1.54
C PRO A 24 0.31 16.23 -2.13
N ALA A 25 -0.53 17.27 -2.23
CA ALA A 25 -1.84 17.22 -2.87
C ALA A 25 -1.80 17.15 -4.40
N THR A 26 -0.64 17.40 -5.03
CA THR A 26 -0.44 17.31 -6.48
C THR A 26 0.34 16.07 -6.90
N LEU A 27 0.76 15.23 -5.96
CA LEU A 27 1.50 14.00 -6.26
C LEU A 27 0.54 12.85 -6.56
N SER A 28 0.85 12.13 -7.63
CA SER A 28 0.19 10.87 -7.99
C SER A 28 1.03 9.70 -7.50
N GLY A 29 0.39 8.58 -7.18
CA GLY A 29 1.09 7.37 -6.75
C GLY A 29 0.12 6.24 -6.40
N CYS A 30 0.65 5.03 -6.31
CA CYS A 30 -0.10 3.87 -5.82
C CYS A 30 0.73 3.09 -4.80
N ILE A 31 0.04 2.39 -3.90
CA ILE A 31 0.65 1.45 -2.96
C ILE A 31 0.71 0.09 -3.66
N ASP A 32 1.81 -0.65 -3.45
CA ASP A 32 1.91 -2.02 -3.96
C ASP A 32 0.81 -2.91 -3.36
N VAL A 33 0.33 -3.87 -4.15
CA VAL A 33 -0.76 -4.75 -3.77
C VAL A 33 -0.21 -6.14 -3.46
N ILE A 34 -0.69 -6.75 -2.38
CA ILE A 34 -0.40 -8.13 -2.03
C ILE A 34 -1.63 -8.95 -2.36
N VAL A 35 -1.46 -9.96 -3.21
CA VAL A 35 -2.46 -10.98 -3.52
C VAL A 35 -1.97 -12.30 -2.94
N VAL A 36 -2.83 -12.98 -2.19
CA VAL A 36 -2.50 -14.25 -1.53
C VAL A 36 -3.38 -15.36 -2.10
N ARG A 37 -2.73 -16.38 -2.66
CA ARG A 37 -3.38 -17.62 -3.07
C ARG A 37 -3.66 -18.50 -1.86
N GLN A 38 -4.94 -18.79 -1.66
CA GLN A 38 -5.44 -19.62 -0.56
C GLN A 38 -5.26 -21.11 -0.87
N PRO A 39 -5.36 -22.02 0.13
CA PRO A 39 -5.26 -23.47 -0.08
C PRO A 39 -6.27 -24.03 -1.09
N ASP A 40 -7.46 -23.43 -1.17
CA ASP A 40 -8.54 -23.82 -2.09
C ASP A 40 -8.38 -23.21 -3.51
N GLY A 41 -7.29 -22.47 -3.75
CA GLY A 41 -7.02 -21.79 -5.01
C GLY A 41 -7.72 -20.43 -5.16
N SER A 42 -8.57 -20.03 -4.21
CA SER A 42 -9.14 -18.68 -4.20
C SER A 42 -8.06 -17.62 -3.94
N LEU A 43 -8.34 -16.39 -4.34
CA LEU A 43 -7.42 -15.26 -4.22
C LEU A 43 -8.01 -14.20 -3.29
N GLN A 44 -7.19 -13.70 -2.37
CA GLN A 44 -7.48 -12.52 -1.56
C GLN A 44 -6.46 -11.43 -1.89
N CYS A 45 -6.86 -10.16 -1.80
CA CYS A 45 -5.94 -9.05 -2.08
C CYS A 45 -6.01 -7.96 -1.00
N SER A 46 -4.89 -7.30 -0.74
CA SER A 46 -4.86 -6.02 -0.02
C SER A 46 -5.59 -4.93 -0.82
N PRO A 47 -5.98 -3.79 -0.20
CA PRO A 47 -6.68 -2.73 -0.92
C PRO A 47 -5.81 -2.08 -2.01
N PHE A 48 -6.40 -1.78 -3.15
CA PHE A 48 -5.82 -1.02 -4.25
C PHE A 48 -5.88 0.48 -3.93
N HIS A 49 -4.88 0.98 -3.23
CA HIS A 49 -4.74 2.41 -2.99
C HIS A 49 -4.04 3.08 -4.16
N VAL A 50 -4.81 3.84 -4.95
CA VAL A 50 -4.31 4.60 -6.08
C VAL A 50 -4.80 6.04 -5.95
N ARG A 51 -3.89 6.98 -6.20
CA ARG A 51 -4.19 8.40 -6.22
C ARG A 51 -3.58 9.07 -7.42
N PHE A 52 -4.36 9.95 -8.03
CA PHE A 52 -3.87 10.95 -8.95
C PHE A 52 -3.91 12.33 -8.29
N GLY A 53 -2.86 13.12 -8.48
CA GLY A 53 -2.81 14.51 -8.02
C GLY A 53 -3.92 15.37 -8.64
N LYS A 54 -4.00 16.64 -8.24
CA LYS A 54 -5.03 17.57 -8.71
C LYS A 54 -5.09 17.67 -10.25
N MET A 55 -6.06 16.99 -10.83
CA MET A 55 -6.33 16.95 -12.27
C MET A 55 -7.52 17.84 -12.62
N GLY A 56 -7.32 19.15 -12.67
CA GLY A 56 -8.27 20.12 -13.24
C GLY A 56 -9.77 19.91 -12.90
N VAL A 57 -10.64 20.26 -13.84
CA VAL A 57 -12.06 19.87 -13.83
C VAL A 57 -12.23 18.79 -14.90
N LEU A 58 -12.66 17.60 -14.48
CA LEU A 58 -12.78 16.43 -15.35
C LEU A 58 -14.21 16.20 -15.81
N ARG A 59 -14.36 15.86 -17.10
CA ARG A 59 -15.61 15.31 -17.64
C ARG A 59 -15.81 13.89 -17.15
N SER A 60 -17.05 13.37 -17.19
CA SER A 60 -17.35 12.01 -16.73
C SER A 60 -16.51 10.93 -17.45
N ARG A 61 -16.26 11.08 -18.76
CA ARG A 61 -15.36 10.20 -19.55
C ARG A 61 -13.90 10.19 -19.06
N GLU A 62 -13.45 11.28 -18.45
CA GLU A 62 -12.09 11.44 -17.93
C GLU A 62 -11.95 10.90 -16.50
N LYS A 63 -13.04 10.37 -15.90
CA LYS A 63 -13.05 9.76 -14.57
C LYS A 63 -12.86 8.25 -14.61
N VAL A 64 -12.45 7.68 -15.75
CA VAL A 64 -12.09 6.26 -15.88
C VAL A 64 -10.58 6.14 -15.66
N VAL A 65 -10.19 5.18 -14.84
CA VAL A 65 -8.79 4.79 -14.64
C VAL A 65 -8.58 3.44 -15.31
N ASP A 66 -7.73 3.43 -16.33
CA ASP A 66 -7.32 2.24 -17.04
C ASP A 66 -6.22 1.51 -16.26
N ILE A 67 -6.19 0.18 -16.36
CA ILE A 67 -5.22 -0.68 -15.67
C ILE A 67 -4.50 -1.54 -16.71
N GLU A 68 -3.18 -1.53 -16.65
CA GLU A 68 -2.30 -2.43 -17.41
C GLU A 68 -1.52 -3.30 -16.42
N ILE A 69 -1.43 -4.61 -16.67
CA ILE A 69 -0.66 -5.56 -15.87
C ILE A 69 0.36 -6.25 -16.76
N ASN A 70 1.63 -6.22 -16.38
CA ASN A 70 2.75 -6.76 -17.15
C ASN A 70 2.78 -6.26 -18.62
N GLY A 71 2.34 -5.01 -18.83
CA GLY A 71 2.27 -4.37 -20.16
C GLY A 71 0.99 -4.64 -20.95
N GLU A 72 0.08 -5.49 -20.45
CA GLU A 72 -1.17 -5.84 -21.12
C GLU A 72 -2.37 -5.13 -20.46
N PRO A 73 -3.26 -4.49 -21.24
CA PRO A 73 -4.46 -3.86 -20.70
C PRO A 73 -5.45 -4.92 -20.17
N VAL A 74 -6.07 -4.65 -19.02
CA VAL A 74 -7.11 -5.53 -18.46
C VAL A 74 -8.51 -4.93 -18.64
N SER A 75 -9.53 -5.77 -18.67
CA SER A 75 -10.94 -5.32 -18.84
C SER A 75 -11.53 -4.68 -17.58
N LEU A 76 -10.77 -4.61 -16.48
CA LEU A 76 -11.18 -3.99 -15.23
C LEU A 76 -10.74 -2.52 -15.21
N HIS A 77 -11.64 -1.67 -14.72
CA HIS A 77 -11.42 -0.23 -14.65
C HIS A 77 -11.75 0.28 -13.25
N MET A 78 -11.04 1.32 -12.80
CA MET A 78 -11.43 2.06 -11.60
C MET A 78 -12.13 3.35 -11.99
N LYS A 79 -12.84 3.93 -11.03
CA LYS A 79 -13.42 5.25 -11.14
C LYS A 79 -12.61 6.24 -10.31
N LEU A 80 -12.32 7.39 -10.90
CA LEU A 80 -11.65 8.50 -10.25
C LEU A 80 -12.66 9.34 -9.45
N GLY A 81 -12.41 9.45 -8.14
CA GLY A 81 -13.11 10.31 -7.21
C GLY A 81 -12.69 11.78 -7.31
N GLU A 82 -13.41 12.62 -6.60
CA GLU A 82 -13.22 14.08 -6.65
C GLU A 82 -11.94 14.54 -5.94
N ASN A 83 -11.43 13.76 -4.99
CA ASN A 83 -10.18 14.06 -4.27
C ASN A 83 -8.94 13.43 -4.94
N GLY A 84 -9.14 12.82 -6.11
CA GLY A 84 -8.12 12.13 -6.90
C GLY A 84 -7.89 10.68 -6.48
N GLU A 85 -8.67 10.14 -5.54
CA GLU A 85 -8.65 8.72 -5.19
C GLU A 85 -9.29 7.87 -6.28
N ALA A 86 -8.71 6.73 -6.64
CA ALA A 86 -9.36 5.76 -7.51
C ALA A 86 -9.96 4.61 -6.71
N PHE A 87 -11.11 4.10 -7.13
CA PHE A 87 -11.79 2.97 -6.50
C PHE A 87 -12.53 2.12 -7.54
N PHE A 88 -12.76 0.84 -7.25
CA PHE A 88 -13.64 0.01 -8.05
C PHE A 88 -15.11 0.25 -7.68
N VAL A 89 -15.99 0.04 -8.65
CA VAL A 89 -17.44 0.18 -8.47
C VAL A 89 -18.05 -1.22 -8.39
N LYS A 90 -18.70 -1.52 -7.27
CA LYS A 90 -19.42 -2.78 -7.07
C LYS A 90 -20.93 -2.52 -7.09
N GLU A 91 -21.62 -3.24 -7.96
CA GLU A 91 -23.08 -3.26 -7.96
C GLU A 91 -23.61 -4.05 -6.75
N THR A 92 -24.67 -3.55 -6.13
CA THR A 92 -25.31 -4.16 -4.97
C THR A 92 -26.79 -4.37 -5.31
N GLU A 93 -27.16 -5.64 -5.48
CA GLU A 93 -28.53 -6.09 -5.76
C GLU A 93 -29.40 -6.20 -4.49
N ASN A 94 -28.76 -6.15 -3.32
CA ASN A 94 -29.42 -6.43 -2.05
C ASN A 94 -30.17 -5.19 -1.52
N LYS A 95 -31.50 -5.20 -1.69
CA LYS A 95 -32.42 -4.09 -1.36
C LYS A 95 -32.44 -3.68 0.13
N LEU A 96 -31.86 -4.49 1.02
CA LEU A 96 -31.81 -4.26 2.47
C LEU A 96 -30.44 -3.72 2.94
N GLU A 97 -29.42 -3.70 2.08
CA GLU A 97 -28.10 -3.18 2.44
C GLU A 97 -28.14 -1.64 2.38
N VAL A 98 -28.23 -0.99 3.54
CA VAL A 98 -28.09 0.47 3.64
C VAL A 98 -26.62 0.82 3.41
N VAL A 99 -26.27 1.20 2.17
CA VAL A 99 -24.91 1.64 1.83
C VAL A 99 -24.67 3.02 2.47
N PRO A 100 -23.67 3.18 3.35
CA PRO A 100 -23.33 4.47 3.91
C PRO A 100 -23.00 5.49 2.82
N SER A 101 -23.41 6.74 3.00
CA SER A 101 -23.28 7.80 1.97
C SER A 101 -21.85 8.02 1.49
N TYR A 102 -20.83 7.79 2.33
CA TYR A 102 -19.42 7.92 1.97
C TYR A 102 -18.92 6.81 1.02
N LEU A 103 -19.61 5.66 0.96
CA LEU A 103 -19.33 4.54 0.06
C LEU A 103 -20.24 4.51 -1.17
N ALA A 104 -21.36 5.25 -1.17
CA ALA A 104 -22.23 5.32 -2.32
C ALA A 104 -21.51 5.98 -3.52
N THR A 105 -21.73 5.44 -4.72
CA THR A 105 -21.18 5.97 -5.96
C THR A 105 -22.13 5.74 -7.13
N SER A 106 -21.78 6.25 -8.31
CA SER A 106 -22.50 6.00 -9.57
C SER A 106 -21.73 5.01 -10.45
N PRO A 107 -22.37 4.36 -11.44
CA PRO A 107 -21.68 3.47 -12.36
C PRO A 107 -20.57 4.20 -13.15
N ILE A 108 -19.68 3.42 -13.75
CA ILE A 108 -18.75 3.93 -14.76
C ILE A 108 -19.56 4.09 -16.05
N MET A 109 -19.73 5.32 -16.53
CA MET A 109 -20.54 5.56 -17.73
C MET A 109 -19.82 4.99 -18.95
N SER A 110 -20.46 4.07 -19.66
CA SER A 110 -19.96 3.62 -20.96
C SER A 110 -20.14 4.73 -22.01
N VAL A 111 -19.31 4.70 -23.07
CA VAL A 111 -19.38 5.68 -24.18
C VAL A 111 -20.79 5.74 -24.80
N GLY A 112 -21.51 4.61 -24.83
CA GLY A 112 -22.86 4.51 -25.38
C GLY A 112 -23.95 5.12 -24.49
N GLU A 113 -23.90 4.90 -23.18
CA GLU A 113 -24.92 5.42 -22.24
C GLU A 113 -24.89 6.94 -22.13
N GLU A 114 -23.71 7.54 -22.21
CA GLU A 114 -23.58 9.00 -22.16
C GLU A 114 -24.05 9.68 -23.45
N LEU A 115 -23.87 9.03 -24.61
CA LEU A 115 -24.46 9.49 -25.87
C LEU A 115 -26.00 9.48 -25.78
N MET A 116 -26.59 8.44 -25.21
CA MET A 116 -28.04 8.39 -24.96
C MET A 116 -28.49 9.45 -23.96
N ALA A 117 -27.77 9.65 -22.85
CA ALA A 117 -28.08 10.69 -21.86
C ALA A 117 -28.00 12.11 -22.46
N SER A 118 -27.02 12.37 -23.33
CA SER A 118 -26.87 13.65 -24.03
C SER A 118 -27.97 13.93 -25.05
N GLN A 119 -28.60 12.88 -25.60
CA GLN A 119 -29.73 12.97 -26.52
C GLN A 119 -31.06 13.19 -25.77
N LEU A 120 -31.24 12.55 -24.61
CA LEU A 120 -32.42 12.72 -23.75
C LEU A 120 -32.48 14.13 -23.12
N GLY A 121 -31.34 14.77 -22.85
CA GLY A 121 -31.27 16.15 -22.33
C GLY A 121 -31.65 17.26 -23.32
N ARG A 122 -31.91 16.94 -24.60
CA ARG A 122 -32.30 17.93 -25.64
C ARG A 122 -33.79 17.96 -25.98
N GLY A 123 -34.61 17.16 -25.30
CA GLY A 123 -36.02 16.93 -25.67
C GLY A 123 -37.05 17.48 -24.69
N SER A 124 -37.04 18.76 -24.32
CA SER A 124 -38.27 19.41 -23.84
C SER A 124 -38.18 20.94 -23.86
N SER A 125 -38.54 21.54 -25.00
CA SER A 125 -39.31 22.79 -25.08
C SER A 125 -39.52 23.13 -26.55
N ARG A 126 -40.70 22.80 -27.07
CA ARG A 126 -41.27 23.46 -28.25
C ARG A 126 -42.73 23.76 -27.94
N HIS A 127 -43.02 25.02 -27.63
CA HIS A 127 -44.31 25.61 -27.94
C HIS A 127 -44.06 26.98 -28.58
N LEU A 128 -44.84 27.26 -29.63
CA LEU A 128 -44.76 28.39 -30.55
C LEU A 128 -44.87 29.76 -29.85
N ASP A 129 -44.18 30.77 -30.39
CA ASP A 129 -44.86 31.85 -31.15
C ASP A 129 -43.89 32.68 -32.03
N ASN A 130 -44.41 33.07 -33.20
CA ASN A 130 -43.78 33.82 -34.30
C ASN A 130 -43.70 35.34 -34.02
N ILE A 131 -42.65 36.01 -34.56
CA ILE A 131 -42.65 37.23 -35.41
C ILE A 131 -41.23 37.89 -35.40
N PRO A 132 -40.77 38.53 -36.51
CA PRO A 132 -39.43 38.26 -37.05
C PRO A 132 -38.35 39.36 -36.88
N CYS A 133 -37.16 38.94 -37.30
CA CYS A 133 -35.83 39.56 -37.36
C CYS A 133 -35.73 40.90 -38.11
N SER A 134 -34.81 41.77 -37.66
CA SER A 134 -34.01 42.60 -38.57
C SER A 134 -32.56 42.74 -38.09
N SER A 135 -31.67 42.55 -39.06
CA SER A 135 -30.21 42.48 -39.12
C SER A 135 -29.36 43.64 -38.57
N LEU A 136 -28.19 43.23 -38.06
CA LEU A 136 -26.86 43.87 -37.85
C LEU A 136 -26.43 44.86 -38.99
N PRO A 137 -25.33 45.69 -38.92
CA PRO A 137 -24.02 45.37 -38.29
C PRO A 137 -23.03 46.51 -37.82
N VAL A 138 -22.04 46.08 -37.01
CA VAL A 138 -20.56 46.31 -37.06
C VAL A 138 -19.95 47.73 -37.14
N GLN A 139 -18.99 48.02 -36.23
CA GLN A 139 -17.66 48.69 -36.36
C GLN A 139 -17.28 49.33 -35.00
N SER A 140 -16.06 49.48 -34.52
CA SER A 140 -14.69 49.05 -34.85
C SER A 140 -13.80 49.57 -33.71
N LEU A 141 -12.66 48.90 -33.48
CA LEU A 141 -11.61 49.22 -32.50
C LEU A 141 -10.93 50.58 -32.75
N LEU A 142 -10.43 51.23 -31.69
CA LEU A 142 -9.05 51.75 -31.57
C LEU A 142 -8.76 52.28 -30.12
N PRO A 143 -7.48 52.30 -29.69
CA PRO A 143 -7.03 52.51 -28.31
C PRO A 143 -6.41 53.89 -28.07
N GLN A 144 -6.31 54.33 -26.81
CA GLN A 144 -5.33 55.35 -26.41
C GLN A 144 -4.75 55.12 -25.01
N GLN A 145 -3.46 55.45 -24.92
CA GLN A 145 -2.50 55.22 -23.84
C GLN A 145 -2.04 56.58 -23.28
N GLY A 146 -1.54 56.60 -22.03
CA GLY A 146 -0.76 57.69 -21.41
C GLY A 146 -1.52 58.44 -20.30
N ASP A 147 -0.95 58.93 -19.20
CA ASP A 147 0.41 58.91 -18.64
C ASP A 147 0.32 59.47 -17.19
N GLY A 148 1.29 59.11 -16.33
CA GLY A 148 1.88 59.93 -15.24
C GLY A 148 1.07 60.46 -14.04
N GLY A 149 1.53 60.15 -12.81
CA GLY A 149 1.33 61.05 -11.66
C GLY A 149 1.42 60.45 -10.25
N MET A 150 2.57 60.58 -9.58
CA MET A 150 2.79 60.25 -8.16
C MET A 150 2.05 61.22 -7.22
N THR A 151 1.54 60.76 -6.06
CA THR A 151 1.71 61.43 -4.73
C THR A 151 1.21 60.57 -3.55
N LYS A 152 1.77 60.87 -2.37
CA LYS A 152 1.80 60.14 -1.09
C LYS A 152 0.55 60.35 -0.22
N LYS A 153 0.20 59.36 0.65
CA LYS A 153 -0.08 59.46 2.12
C LYS A 153 -0.69 58.14 2.65
N ARG A 154 -0.06 57.40 3.58
CA ARG A 154 0.01 57.51 5.06
C ARG A 154 -1.21 56.95 5.84
N ARG A 155 -0.90 55.99 6.75
CA ARG A 155 -1.55 55.64 8.06
C ARG A 155 -2.88 54.84 7.99
N LYS A 156 -3.27 53.95 8.92
CA LYS A 156 -2.79 53.56 10.27
C LYS A 156 -3.43 52.21 10.67
N ARG A 157 -2.73 51.44 11.54
CA ARG A 157 -3.19 50.26 12.31
C ARG A 157 -4.14 50.62 13.47
N ARG A 158 -4.98 49.65 13.90
CA ARG A 158 -5.55 49.38 15.26
C ARG A 158 -6.26 47.99 15.18
N ARG A 159 -5.87 46.86 15.79
CA ARG A 159 -5.84 46.39 17.22
C ARG A 159 -7.10 46.80 18.00
N LYS A 160 -8.02 45.85 18.26
CA LYS A 160 -8.08 44.76 19.27
C LYS A 160 -8.73 45.30 20.54
N ASP A 161 -9.87 44.71 20.93
CA ASP A 161 -10.35 44.64 22.32
C ASP A 161 -11.21 43.37 22.50
N GLU A 162 -11.03 42.76 23.67
CA GLU A 162 -11.72 41.57 24.19
C GLU A 162 -12.67 42.00 25.32
N SER A 163 -13.83 41.35 25.44
CA SER A 163 -14.64 41.16 26.67
C SER A 163 -15.87 40.33 26.28
N SER A 164 -16.06 39.09 26.74
CA SER A 164 -16.49 38.62 28.08
C SER A 164 -17.90 39.07 28.48
N SER A 165 -18.87 38.15 28.47
CA SER A 165 -20.01 38.13 29.39
C SER A 165 -20.69 36.75 29.41
N SER A 166 -21.06 36.34 30.61
CA SER A 166 -21.48 35.01 31.06
C SER A 166 -22.99 34.75 31.06
N ASP A 167 -23.33 33.45 31.08
CA ASP A 167 -24.40 32.67 31.76
C ASP A 167 -25.89 33.11 31.73
N GLU A 168 -26.78 32.21 31.30
CA GLU A 168 -27.72 31.42 32.15
C GLU A 168 -28.96 30.88 31.39
N ASP A 169 -29.52 29.82 31.99
CA ASP A 169 -30.35 28.74 31.46
C ASP A 169 -31.87 28.95 31.24
N HIS A 170 -32.45 27.90 30.62
CA HIS A 170 -33.84 27.40 30.66
C HIS A 170 -34.94 28.05 29.80
N ARG A 171 -35.49 27.24 28.86
CA ARG A 171 -36.87 26.71 28.96
C ARG A 171 -37.18 25.63 27.92
N SER A 172 -37.52 24.45 28.42
CA SER A 172 -38.23 23.39 27.71
C SER A 172 -39.74 23.67 27.68
N SER A 173 -40.38 23.45 26.54
CA SER A 173 -41.81 23.12 26.48
C SER A 173 -42.07 22.21 25.28
N ASN A 174 -42.59 21.03 25.58
CA ASN A 174 -43.16 20.06 24.65
C ASN A 174 -44.55 20.48 24.15
N GLN A 175 -45.00 19.77 23.10
CA GLN A 175 -46.38 19.62 22.57
C GLN A 175 -46.75 20.60 21.43
N VAL A 176 -47.31 20.20 20.27
CA VAL A 176 -47.96 18.94 19.88
C VAL A 176 -48.05 18.82 18.34
N SER A 177 -47.93 17.57 17.87
CA SER A 177 -48.51 16.88 16.71
C SER A 177 -48.96 17.64 15.44
N GLY A 178 -48.34 17.27 14.32
CA GLY A 178 -48.90 17.34 12.97
C GLY A 178 -48.44 16.12 12.17
N SER A 179 -49.33 15.13 12.03
CA SER A 179 -49.10 13.92 11.23
C SER A 179 -49.10 14.24 9.75
N CYS A 180 -48.09 13.79 9.01
CA CYS A 180 -48.18 13.66 7.56
C CYS A 180 -48.19 12.17 7.24
N GLN A 181 -49.32 11.73 6.71
CA GLN A 181 -49.63 10.36 6.37
C GLN A 181 -48.68 9.83 5.30
N SER A 182 -48.31 8.57 5.47
CA SER A 182 -47.63 7.72 4.51
C SER A 182 -48.55 7.45 3.32
N GLU A 183 -48.21 7.99 2.16
CA GLU A 183 -48.75 7.52 0.87
C GLU A 183 -48.04 6.21 0.49
N PRO A 184 -48.78 5.15 0.11
CA PRO A 184 -48.19 3.89 -0.33
C PRO A 184 -47.70 4.03 -1.77
N LEU A 185 -46.38 4.20 -1.95
CA LEU A 185 -45.73 4.06 -3.25
C LEU A 185 -45.51 2.57 -3.58
N ASP A 186 -46.58 1.92 -4.07
CA ASP A 186 -46.46 0.71 -4.88
C ASP A 186 -45.94 1.09 -6.27
N GLN A 187 -44.62 1.22 -6.37
CA GLN A 187 -43.82 1.08 -7.60
C GLN A 187 -42.32 1.08 -7.24
N ILE A 188 -41.88 0.04 -6.51
CA ILE A 188 -40.45 -0.22 -6.28
C ILE A 188 -39.87 -0.80 -7.58
N SER A 189 -39.57 0.10 -8.53
CA SER A 189 -38.59 -0.22 -9.57
C SER A 189 -37.26 -0.46 -8.84
N GLY A 190 -36.67 -1.65 -9.01
CA GLY A 190 -35.49 -2.09 -8.27
C GLY A 190 -34.29 -1.18 -8.50
N SER A 191 -34.10 -0.19 -7.64
CA SER A 191 -32.98 0.74 -7.75
C SER A 191 -31.68 0.00 -7.38
N ILE A 192 -30.94 -0.37 -8.42
CA ILE A 192 -29.56 -0.83 -8.32
C ILE A 192 -28.75 0.23 -7.56
N CYS A 193 -28.03 -0.18 -6.51
CA CYS A 193 -27.12 0.69 -5.77
C CYS A 193 -25.67 0.32 -6.09
N TYR A 194 -24.78 1.31 -6.17
CA TYR A 194 -23.36 1.07 -6.42
C TYR A 194 -22.53 1.53 -5.22
N LYS A 195 -21.57 0.68 -4.80
CA LYS A 195 -20.66 0.95 -3.70
C LYS A 195 -19.21 0.98 -4.13
N LYS A 196 -18.43 1.87 -3.51
CA LYS A 196 -16.97 1.93 -3.66
C LYS A 196 -16.34 0.72 -2.99
N THR A 197 -15.40 0.08 -3.66
CA THR A 197 -14.52 -0.93 -3.08
C THR A 197 -13.08 -0.70 -3.52
N LEU A 198 -12.14 -1.02 -2.63
CA LEU A 198 -10.71 -1.04 -2.95
C LEU A 198 -10.20 -2.46 -3.14
N ARG A 199 -11.05 -3.47 -2.99
CA ARG A 199 -10.69 -4.88 -3.12
C ARG A 199 -11.50 -5.52 -4.23
N LEU A 200 -10.81 -6.31 -5.03
CA LEU A 200 -11.37 -7.16 -6.08
C LEU A 200 -11.87 -8.48 -5.47
N THR A 201 -12.84 -9.11 -6.12
CA THR A 201 -13.25 -10.47 -5.79
C THR A 201 -12.22 -11.49 -6.29
N SER A 202 -12.32 -12.74 -5.82
CA SER A 202 -11.43 -13.81 -6.27
C SER A 202 -11.50 -14.03 -7.79
N GLU A 203 -12.70 -13.94 -8.38
CA GLU A 203 -12.90 -14.10 -9.84
C GLU A 203 -12.27 -12.94 -10.62
N GLN A 204 -12.41 -11.72 -10.11
CA GLN A 204 -11.78 -10.53 -10.70
C GLN A 204 -10.26 -10.58 -10.59
N LEU A 205 -9.71 -11.13 -9.50
CA LEU A 205 -8.27 -11.34 -9.35
C LEU A 205 -7.76 -12.43 -10.29
N ALA A 206 -8.52 -13.51 -10.46
CA ALA A 206 -8.15 -14.58 -11.37
C ALA A 206 -8.10 -14.11 -12.84
N SER A 207 -8.97 -13.18 -13.23
CA SER A 207 -8.95 -12.61 -14.59
C SER A 207 -7.75 -11.71 -14.87
N LEU A 208 -7.02 -11.27 -13.84
CA LEU A 208 -5.76 -10.53 -13.99
C LEU A 208 -4.60 -11.41 -14.46
N GLN A 209 -4.72 -12.74 -14.36
CA GLN A 209 -3.69 -13.72 -14.77
C GLN A 209 -2.29 -13.42 -14.19
N LEU A 210 -2.25 -13.10 -12.90
CA LEU A 210 -1.02 -12.80 -12.18
C LEU A 210 -0.06 -14.00 -12.18
N LYS A 211 1.23 -13.72 -12.34
CA LYS A 211 2.32 -14.68 -12.17
C LYS A 211 2.75 -14.72 -10.71
N GLU A 212 3.29 -15.85 -10.25
CA GLU A 212 3.86 -15.96 -8.90
C GLU A 212 4.99 -14.93 -8.72
N GLY A 213 5.00 -14.24 -7.58
CA GLY A 213 5.91 -13.14 -7.31
C GLY A 213 5.44 -11.79 -7.88
N PRO A 214 6.37 -10.89 -8.27
CA PRO A 214 6.05 -9.54 -8.68
C PRO A 214 5.43 -9.47 -10.09
N ASN A 215 4.39 -8.64 -10.23
CA ASN A 215 3.75 -8.27 -11.49
C ASN A 215 3.67 -6.74 -11.59
N ASP A 216 4.13 -6.18 -12.69
CA ASP A 216 4.08 -4.73 -12.90
C ASP A 216 2.64 -4.29 -13.11
N VAL A 217 2.21 -3.21 -12.46
CA VAL A 217 0.90 -2.60 -12.71
C VAL A 217 1.05 -1.11 -13.01
N VAL A 218 0.28 -0.65 -14.00
CA VAL A 218 0.19 0.76 -14.38
C VAL A 218 -1.27 1.18 -14.32
N PHE A 219 -1.55 2.21 -13.53
CA PHE A 219 -2.84 2.88 -13.52
C PHE A 219 -2.73 4.17 -14.32
N SER A 220 -3.65 4.41 -15.24
CA SER A 220 -3.59 5.62 -16.06
C SER A 220 -4.92 6.35 -16.15
N VAL A 221 -4.84 7.68 -16.18
CA VAL A 221 -5.99 8.54 -16.47
C VAL A 221 -5.61 9.48 -17.59
N THR A 222 -6.44 9.51 -18.64
CA THR A 222 -6.26 10.40 -19.78
C THR A 222 -7.26 11.54 -19.71
N THR A 223 -6.74 12.77 -19.72
CA THR A 223 -7.54 14.00 -19.74
C THR A 223 -7.26 14.77 -21.02
N GLN A 224 -8.25 15.51 -21.52
CA GLN A 224 -8.08 16.30 -22.74
C GLN A 224 -7.08 17.46 -22.59
N TYR A 225 -6.90 17.99 -21.37
CA TYR A 225 -6.10 19.19 -21.11
C TYR A 225 -4.69 18.90 -20.59
N GLN A 226 -4.50 17.82 -19.82
CA GLN A 226 -3.21 17.48 -19.21
C GLN A 226 -2.57 16.23 -19.82
N GLY A 227 -3.22 15.59 -20.80
CA GLY A 227 -2.77 14.33 -21.37
C GLY A 227 -2.98 13.16 -20.41
N THR A 228 -2.15 12.12 -20.56
CA THR A 228 -2.20 10.89 -19.75
C THR A 228 -1.28 10.98 -18.54
N CYS A 229 -1.85 10.87 -17.34
CA CYS A 229 -1.11 10.67 -16.11
C CYS A 229 -1.03 9.16 -15.81
N ARG A 230 0.15 8.66 -15.40
CA ARG A 230 0.38 7.26 -15.05
C ARG A 230 0.94 7.14 -13.63
N CYS A 231 0.47 6.12 -12.92
CA CYS A 231 0.99 5.69 -11.63
C CYS A 231 1.50 4.26 -11.77
N HIS A 232 2.76 4.02 -11.42
CA HIS A 232 3.37 2.69 -11.47
C HIS A 232 3.33 2.05 -10.08
N GLY A 233 3.16 0.74 -10.02
CA GLY A 233 3.22 -0.06 -8.80
C GLY A 233 3.49 -1.52 -9.13
N THR A 234 3.50 -2.36 -8.09
CA THR A 234 3.69 -3.79 -8.23
C THR A 234 2.57 -4.56 -7.52
N ILE A 235 2.07 -5.61 -8.15
CA ILE A 235 1.18 -6.60 -7.53
C ILE A 235 2.01 -7.85 -7.25
N TYR A 236 2.11 -8.23 -5.98
CA TYR A 236 2.81 -9.44 -5.56
C TYR A 236 1.81 -10.56 -5.36
N LEU A 237 1.95 -11.65 -6.11
CA LEU A 237 1.23 -12.90 -5.85
C LEU A 237 2.09 -13.79 -4.96
N TRP A 238 1.59 -14.08 -3.76
CA TRP A 238 2.23 -14.92 -2.74
C TRP A 238 1.32 -16.09 -2.36
N SER A 239 1.90 -17.10 -1.73
CA SER A 239 1.15 -18.21 -1.15
C SER A 239 0.75 -17.92 0.30
N TRP A 240 -0.35 -18.50 0.77
CA TRP A 240 -0.84 -18.34 2.14
C TRP A 240 0.15 -18.83 3.22
N ASP A 241 1.06 -19.73 2.86
CA ASP A 241 2.08 -20.32 3.75
C ASP A 241 3.44 -19.61 3.69
N ASP A 242 3.61 -18.60 2.83
CA ASP A 242 4.82 -17.78 2.76
C ASP A 242 5.14 -17.15 4.12
N LYS A 243 6.43 -17.10 4.46
CA LYS A 243 6.93 -16.51 5.71
C LYS A 243 7.50 -15.12 5.44
N ILE A 244 6.96 -14.12 6.12
CA ILE A 244 7.18 -12.70 5.81
C ILE A 244 8.07 -12.04 6.84
N ILE A 245 9.00 -11.22 6.36
CA ILE A 245 9.83 -10.33 7.14
C ILE A 245 9.33 -8.90 6.94
N ILE A 246 8.96 -8.24 8.03
CA ILE A 246 8.57 -6.83 8.00
C ILE A 246 9.81 -5.98 8.22
N SER A 247 10.04 -4.96 7.40
CA SER A 247 11.09 -3.97 7.65
C SER A 247 10.51 -2.57 7.54
N ASP A 248 10.64 -1.77 8.59
CA ASP A 248 10.50 -0.33 8.44
C ASP A 248 11.63 0.20 7.54
N ILE A 249 11.39 1.34 6.87
CA ILE A 249 12.37 1.99 5.98
C ILE A 249 13.08 3.13 6.71
N ASP A 250 12.32 4.04 7.29
CA ASP A 250 12.80 5.35 7.76
C ASP A 250 13.42 5.21 9.17
N GLY A 251 14.75 5.22 9.23
CA GLY A 251 15.51 5.01 10.48
C GLY A 251 15.91 3.56 10.74
N THR A 252 15.42 2.63 9.92
CA THR A 252 15.78 1.21 9.96
C THR A 252 16.70 0.82 8.80
N ILE A 253 16.25 1.06 7.55
CA ILE A 253 17.12 0.93 6.38
C ILE A 253 17.97 2.18 6.25
N THR A 254 17.34 3.36 6.31
CA THR A 254 18.05 4.64 6.40
C THR A 254 18.57 4.83 7.83
N ARG A 255 19.69 5.54 7.99
CA ARG A 255 20.28 5.84 9.30
C ARG A 255 19.58 6.97 10.07
N SER A 256 18.57 7.61 9.47
CA SER A 256 17.88 8.76 10.05
C SER A 256 16.44 8.90 9.54
N ASP A 257 15.54 9.13 10.48
CA ASP A 257 14.10 9.35 10.28
C ASP A 257 13.80 10.69 9.57
N THR A 258 14.62 11.73 9.81
CA THR A 258 14.35 13.11 9.33
C THR A 258 14.99 13.42 7.98
N LEU A 259 16.08 12.73 7.63
CA LEU A 259 16.78 12.90 6.35
C LEU A 259 16.29 11.93 5.26
N GLY A 260 15.52 10.89 5.62
CA GLY A 260 14.89 9.96 4.67
C GLY A 260 14.04 10.64 3.60
N HIS A 261 13.41 11.76 3.93
CA HIS A 261 12.59 12.55 3.00
C HIS A 261 13.40 13.35 1.95
N ILE A 262 14.73 13.35 1.98
CA ILE A 262 15.60 14.25 1.17
C ILE A 262 16.43 13.44 0.14
N LEU A 263 16.14 12.15 -0.04
CA LEU A 263 17.15 11.18 -0.46
C LEU A 263 17.58 11.02 -1.95
N PRO A 264 17.16 11.78 -2.99
CA PRO A 264 17.66 11.44 -4.33
C PRO A 264 19.04 12.00 -4.71
N THR A 265 19.65 12.94 -3.98
CA THR A 265 20.64 13.86 -4.60
C THR A 265 22.07 13.88 -4.05
N LEU A 266 22.45 13.09 -3.04
CA LEU A 266 23.84 13.12 -2.54
C LEU A 266 24.36 11.73 -2.17
N GLY A 267 25.23 11.19 -3.02
CA GLY A 267 25.90 9.89 -2.90
C GLY A 267 26.89 9.77 -1.74
N LYS A 268 26.37 9.64 -0.52
CA LYS A 268 27.06 8.99 0.61
C LYS A 268 26.07 8.10 1.34
N ASP A 269 26.48 6.88 1.64
CA ASP A 269 25.63 5.79 2.15
C ASP A 269 24.87 6.18 3.42
N TRP A 270 23.63 6.66 3.25
CA TRP A 270 22.68 6.90 4.34
C TRP A 270 21.99 5.63 4.82
N THR A 271 22.43 4.46 4.33
CA THR A 271 21.91 3.15 4.68
C THR A 271 22.77 2.50 5.77
N HIS A 272 22.15 1.74 6.67
CA HIS A 272 22.90 0.94 7.64
C HIS A 272 23.77 -0.12 6.94
N GLN A 273 25.05 -0.21 7.31
CA GLN A 273 25.98 -1.20 6.74
C GLN A 273 25.58 -2.63 7.15
N GLY A 274 25.73 -3.58 6.23
CA GLY A 274 25.40 -4.99 6.41
C GLY A 274 23.93 -5.35 6.18
N ILE A 275 23.01 -4.37 6.07
CA ILE A 275 21.57 -4.65 5.97
C ILE A 275 21.21 -5.30 4.64
N ALA A 276 21.79 -4.84 3.52
CA ALA A 276 21.50 -5.41 2.21
C ALA A 276 21.99 -6.85 2.13
N ARG A 277 23.18 -7.11 2.68
CA ARG A 277 23.74 -8.47 2.78
C ARG A 277 22.87 -9.39 3.64
N LEU A 278 22.44 -8.92 4.81
CA LEU A 278 21.55 -9.68 5.69
C LEU A 278 20.24 -10.02 4.97
N TYR A 279 19.54 -9.01 4.46
CA TYR A 279 18.22 -9.19 3.87
C TYR A 279 18.28 -10.07 2.63
N HIS A 280 19.31 -9.91 1.81
CA HIS A 280 19.56 -10.80 0.68
C HIS A 280 19.70 -12.26 1.13
N LYS A 281 20.54 -12.56 2.12
CA LYS A 281 20.68 -13.93 2.64
C LYS A 281 19.38 -14.48 3.23
N VAL A 282 18.65 -13.67 3.98
CA VAL A 282 17.33 -14.08 4.52
C VAL A 282 16.35 -14.40 3.38
N SER A 283 16.38 -13.64 2.28
CA SER A 283 15.53 -13.93 1.12
C SER A 283 15.93 -15.21 0.38
N LEU A 284 17.24 -15.52 0.32
CA LEU A 284 17.73 -16.79 -0.23
C LEU A 284 17.25 -18.00 0.58
N ASN A 285 17.00 -17.82 1.87
CA ASN A 285 16.44 -18.86 2.74
C ASN A 285 14.92 -19.02 2.57
N GLY A 286 14.29 -18.36 1.59
CA GLY A 286 12.89 -18.53 1.20
C GLY A 286 11.93 -17.51 1.79
N TYR A 287 12.39 -16.61 2.67
CA TYR A 287 11.53 -15.61 3.30
C TYR A 287 11.19 -14.44 2.34
N LYS A 288 9.94 -13.97 2.39
CA LYS A 288 9.48 -12.79 1.63
C LYS A 288 9.68 -11.52 2.44
N PHE A 289 10.05 -10.42 1.79
CA PHE A 289 10.18 -9.12 2.44
C PHE A 289 8.96 -8.24 2.15
N MET A 290 8.49 -7.53 3.18
CA MET A 290 7.52 -6.44 3.07
C MET A 290 8.08 -5.21 3.78
N TYR A 291 8.05 -4.07 3.09
CA TYR A 291 8.60 -2.82 3.58
C TYR A 291 7.49 -1.88 4.04
N CYS A 292 7.70 -1.17 5.14
CA CYS A 292 6.75 -0.19 5.67
C CYS A 292 7.39 1.20 5.79
N SER A 293 6.64 2.24 5.43
CA SER A 293 7.06 3.62 5.65
C SER A 293 5.87 4.52 5.97
N ALA A 294 6.09 5.50 6.84
CA ALA A 294 5.11 6.53 7.15
C ALA A 294 4.96 7.60 6.05
N ARG A 295 5.74 7.48 4.96
CA ARG A 295 5.67 8.36 3.79
C ARG A 295 4.30 8.32 3.12
N ALA A 296 3.88 9.45 2.57
CA ALA A 296 2.64 9.56 1.81
C ALA A 296 2.73 8.80 0.47
N ILE A 297 1.60 8.24 0.02
CA ILE A 297 1.45 7.53 -1.25
C ILE A 297 2.01 8.26 -2.49
N GLY A 298 1.93 9.58 -2.54
CA GLY A 298 2.50 10.37 -3.66
C GLY A 298 4.03 10.31 -3.76
N MET A 299 4.71 9.69 -2.79
CA MET A 299 6.16 9.46 -2.79
C MET A 299 6.51 7.98 -3.05
N ALA A 300 5.55 7.18 -3.53
CA ALA A 300 5.75 5.75 -3.78
C ALA A 300 6.91 5.47 -4.75
N ASP A 301 6.94 6.14 -5.90
CA ASP A 301 8.00 5.96 -6.91
C ASP A 301 9.39 6.27 -6.35
N MET A 302 9.53 7.37 -5.62
CA MET A 302 10.81 7.74 -4.99
C MET A 302 11.24 6.70 -3.94
N THR A 303 10.28 6.14 -3.20
CA THR A 303 10.57 5.18 -2.12
C THR A 303 10.96 3.81 -2.69
N ARG A 304 10.21 3.30 -3.68
CA ARG A 304 10.59 2.09 -4.43
C ARG A 304 11.93 2.25 -5.13
N GLY A 305 12.13 3.39 -5.80
CA GLY A 305 13.38 3.72 -6.47
C GLY A 305 14.56 3.70 -5.49
N TYR A 306 14.42 4.30 -4.30
CA TYR A 306 15.45 4.23 -3.27
C TYR A 306 15.80 2.78 -2.91
N LEU A 307 14.81 1.93 -2.60
CA LEU A 307 15.07 0.53 -2.23
C LEU A 307 15.81 -0.23 -3.34
N HIS A 308 15.43 -0.03 -4.60
CA HIS A 308 16.11 -0.62 -5.75
C HIS A 308 17.55 -0.12 -5.92
N TRP A 309 17.83 1.13 -5.55
CA TRP A 309 19.17 1.71 -5.62
C TRP A 309 20.07 1.36 -4.42
N VAL A 310 19.52 0.85 -3.31
CA VAL A 310 20.34 0.38 -2.19
C VAL A 310 21.17 -0.82 -2.64
N ASN A 311 22.47 -0.61 -2.72
CA ASN A 311 23.44 -1.61 -3.11
C ASN A 311 24.66 -1.56 -2.18
N GLU A 312 24.97 -2.69 -1.56
CA GLU A 312 26.16 -2.85 -0.73
C GLU A 312 27.10 -3.87 -1.39
N ARG A 313 28.19 -3.39 -1.99
CA ARG A 313 29.22 -4.22 -2.63
C ARG A 313 28.67 -5.22 -3.67
N GLY A 314 27.67 -4.81 -4.44
CA GLY A 314 26.99 -5.64 -5.43
C GLY A 314 25.77 -6.39 -4.91
N THR A 315 25.50 -6.37 -3.60
CA THR A 315 24.32 -7.00 -3.00
C THR A 315 23.19 -5.98 -2.87
N MET A 316 22.05 -6.28 -3.49
CA MET A 316 20.85 -5.43 -3.44
C MET A 316 19.88 -5.93 -2.36
N LEU A 317 18.99 -5.04 -1.91
CA LEU A 317 17.84 -5.45 -1.11
C LEU A 317 16.92 -6.38 -1.92
N PRO A 318 16.27 -7.37 -1.27
CA PRO A 318 15.29 -8.21 -1.93
C PRO A 318 14.07 -7.39 -2.35
N MET A 319 13.42 -7.79 -3.45
CA MET A 319 12.16 -7.18 -3.87
C MET A 319 11.05 -7.49 -2.87
N GLY A 320 10.14 -6.53 -2.68
CA GLY A 320 9.01 -6.68 -1.79
C GLY A 320 8.05 -5.50 -1.87
N PRO A 321 6.77 -5.69 -1.51
CA PRO A 321 5.77 -4.62 -1.48
C PRO A 321 6.15 -3.52 -0.49
N VAL A 322 5.92 -2.28 -0.90
CA VAL A 322 6.11 -1.09 -0.06
C VAL A 322 4.76 -0.57 0.43
N LEU A 323 4.48 -0.78 1.71
CA LEU A 323 3.32 -0.21 2.40
C LEU A 323 3.62 1.23 2.81
N LEU A 324 2.74 2.13 2.40
CA LEU A 324 2.86 3.56 2.64
C LEU A 324 1.68 4.08 3.46
N SER A 325 1.88 5.21 4.12
CA SER A 325 0.76 5.91 4.75
C SER A 325 -0.22 6.39 3.67
N PRO A 326 -1.50 5.99 3.73
CA PRO A 326 -2.52 6.53 2.84
C PRO A 326 -2.93 7.95 3.24
N SER A 327 -2.19 8.64 4.13
CA SER A 327 -2.44 9.99 4.70
C SER A 327 -2.98 11.04 3.74
N SER A 328 -2.69 10.91 2.44
CA SER A 328 -3.16 11.82 1.42
C SER A 328 -4.63 11.58 0.98
N LEU A 329 -5.18 10.38 1.24
CA LEU A 329 -6.55 9.95 0.90
C LEU A 329 -7.59 10.31 1.97
N PHE A 330 -7.16 10.67 3.17
CA PHE A 330 -8.03 10.83 4.32
C PHE A 330 -8.46 12.27 4.57
N SER A 331 -9.62 12.45 5.22
CA SER A 331 -10.10 13.75 5.68
C SER A 331 -9.12 14.37 6.69
N ALA A 332 -9.15 15.71 6.82
CA ALA A 332 -8.26 16.43 7.74
C ALA A 332 -8.34 15.95 9.21
N LEU A 333 -9.53 15.55 9.66
CA LEU A 333 -9.75 14.98 10.99
C LEU A 333 -9.06 13.61 11.16
N HIS A 334 -9.19 12.74 10.16
CA HIS A 334 -8.56 11.42 10.19
C HIS A 334 -7.04 11.54 10.09
N ARG A 335 -6.55 12.53 9.34
CA ARG A 335 -5.12 12.89 9.31
C ARG A 335 -4.61 13.31 10.69
N GLU A 336 -5.36 14.09 11.46
CA GLU A 336 -4.97 14.47 12.83
C GLU A 336 -4.85 13.25 13.76
N VAL A 337 -5.75 12.27 13.62
CA VAL A 337 -5.69 11.02 14.39
C VAL A 337 -4.48 10.18 14.00
N ILE A 338 -4.16 10.07 12.70
CA ILE A 338 -2.96 9.40 12.18
C ILE A 338 -1.69 10.06 12.73
N GLU A 339 -1.63 11.39 12.69
CA GLU A 339 -0.49 12.15 13.17
C GLU A 339 -0.29 12.00 14.68
N LYS A 340 -1.38 11.83 15.46
CA LYS A 340 -1.31 11.64 16.92
C LYS A 340 -1.02 10.20 17.37
N LYS A 341 -1.43 9.19 16.61
CA LYS A 341 -1.29 7.76 16.96
C LYS A 341 -0.91 6.89 15.76
N PRO A 342 0.29 7.08 15.17
CA PRO A 342 0.72 6.37 13.96
C PRO A 342 0.78 4.85 14.14
N GLU A 343 1.08 4.37 15.36
CA GLU A 343 1.13 2.94 15.69
C GLU A 343 -0.21 2.23 15.49
N LYS A 344 -1.34 2.90 15.75
CA LYS A 344 -2.67 2.29 15.55
C LYS A 344 -2.93 1.96 14.09
N PHE A 345 -2.55 2.86 13.20
CA PHE A 345 -2.70 2.66 11.75
C PHE A 345 -1.74 1.61 11.23
N LYS A 346 -0.51 1.56 11.76
CA LYS A 346 0.44 0.51 11.44
C LYS A 346 -0.09 -0.87 11.87
N ILE A 347 -0.65 -0.98 13.07
CA ILE A 347 -1.29 -2.22 13.56
C ILE A 347 -2.47 -2.62 12.69
N GLU A 348 -3.38 -1.69 12.37
CA GLU A 348 -4.54 -1.97 11.52
C GLU A 348 -4.12 -2.47 10.14
N CYS A 349 -3.18 -1.77 9.49
CA CYS A 349 -2.66 -2.15 8.18
C CYS A 349 -1.99 -3.53 8.21
N LEU A 350 -1.10 -3.78 9.18
CA LEU A 350 -0.43 -5.08 9.31
C LEU A 350 -1.41 -6.20 9.68
N THR A 351 -2.44 -5.92 10.47
CA THR A 351 -3.51 -6.88 10.81
C THR A 351 -4.34 -7.23 9.58
N ASP A 352 -4.65 -6.24 8.74
CA ASP A 352 -5.36 -6.44 7.48
C ASP A 352 -4.56 -7.32 6.51
N ILE A 353 -3.25 -7.10 6.41
CA ILE A 353 -2.34 -7.97 5.64
C ILE A 353 -2.29 -9.38 6.24
N LYS A 354 -2.16 -9.50 7.56
CA LYS A 354 -2.14 -10.80 8.26
C LYS A 354 -3.36 -11.66 7.91
N HIS A 355 -4.55 -11.06 7.85
CA HIS A 355 -5.78 -11.79 7.53
C HIS A 355 -5.83 -12.34 6.10
N LEU A 356 -5.03 -11.81 5.16
CA LEU A 356 -4.94 -12.37 3.81
C LEU A 356 -4.36 -13.79 3.78
N PHE A 357 -3.62 -14.19 4.81
CA PHE A 357 -2.89 -15.46 4.88
C PHE A 357 -3.67 -16.59 5.57
N TYR A 358 -4.93 -16.37 5.96
CA TYR A 358 -5.74 -17.44 6.54
C TYR A 358 -5.73 -18.70 5.65
N PRO A 359 -5.55 -19.92 6.18
CA PRO A 359 -5.60 -20.32 7.59
C PRO A 359 -4.31 -20.10 8.38
N ASN A 360 -3.22 -19.61 7.78
CA ASN A 360 -1.99 -19.30 8.49
C ASN A 360 -2.19 -18.04 9.38
N THR A 361 -2.21 -18.25 10.70
CA THR A 361 -2.40 -17.18 11.69
C THR A 361 -1.10 -16.48 12.09
N GLU A 362 0.05 -16.95 11.60
CA GLU A 362 1.38 -16.42 11.96
C GLU A 362 2.27 -16.22 10.70
N PRO A 363 1.84 -15.44 9.70
CA PRO A 363 2.62 -15.24 8.48
C PRO A 363 3.88 -14.38 8.71
N PHE A 364 3.87 -13.52 9.73
CA PHE A 364 4.99 -12.65 10.05
C PHE A 364 6.03 -13.37 10.92
N TYR A 365 7.15 -13.72 10.31
CA TYR A 365 8.23 -14.44 10.99
C TYR A 365 9.09 -13.52 11.84
N ALA A 366 9.52 -12.38 11.30
CA ALA A 366 10.36 -11.42 12.01
C ALA A 366 10.06 -9.98 11.57
N ALA A 367 10.49 -9.02 12.39
CA ALA A 367 10.33 -7.61 12.08
C ALA A 367 11.55 -6.78 12.47
N PHE A 368 11.88 -5.80 11.64
CA PHE A 368 12.93 -4.82 11.86
C PHE A 368 12.33 -3.41 11.94
N GLY A 369 12.66 -2.68 13.00
CA GLY A 369 12.23 -1.29 13.21
C GLY A 369 13.30 -0.46 13.91
N ASN A 370 12.96 0.78 14.25
CA ASN A 370 13.86 1.71 14.94
C ASN A 370 13.21 2.40 16.14
N ARG A 371 11.88 2.29 16.30
CA ARG A 371 11.13 2.95 17.39
C ARG A 371 10.41 1.93 18.26
N ALA A 372 10.21 2.29 19.53
CA ALA A 372 9.39 1.51 20.45
C ALA A 372 7.94 1.32 19.96
N THR A 373 7.42 2.27 19.18
CA THR A 373 6.11 2.17 18.52
C THR A 373 6.07 1.06 17.47
N ASP A 374 7.19 0.76 16.81
CA ASP A 374 7.29 -0.34 15.84
C ASP A 374 7.27 -1.67 16.58
N VAL A 375 8.08 -1.80 17.64
CA VAL A 375 8.09 -2.98 18.52
C VAL A 375 6.68 -3.29 19.05
N TYR A 376 5.96 -2.26 19.53
CA TYR A 376 4.58 -2.40 19.95
C TYR A 376 3.70 -2.91 18.80
N SER A 377 3.79 -2.29 17.61
CA SER A 377 2.99 -2.68 16.45
C SER A 377 3.24 -4.13 16.01
N TYR A 378 4.51 -4.55 15.94
CA TYR A 378 4.89 -5.90 15.53
C TYR A 378 4.45 -6.96 16.53
N LYS A 379 4.53 -6.64 17.83
CA LYS A 379 4.03 -7.52 18.88
C LYS A 379 2.52 -7.74 18.77
N GLU A 380 1.74 -6.68 18.55
CA GLU A 380 0.28 -6.77 18.44
C GLU A 380 -0.17 -7.63 17.25
N VAL A 381 0.58 -7.64 16.15
CA VAL A 381 0.27 -8.50 14.99
C VAL A 381 0.83 -9.92 15.09
N GLY A 382 1.49 -10.26 16.20
CA GLY A 382 1.91 -11.63 16.53
C GLY A 382 3.35 -11.97 16.19
N VAL A 383 4.23 -10.99 15.90
CA VAL A 383 5.67 -11.26 15.77
C VAL A 383 6.24 -11.52 17.17
N PRO A 384 6.92 -12.66 17.41
CA PRO A 384 7.44 -12.98 18.73
C PRO A 384 8.61 -12.06 19.08
N LEU A 385 8.76 -11.70 20.35
CA LEU A 385 9.76 -10.72 20.82
C LEU A 385 11.22 -11.11 20.49
N ASN A 386 11.52 -12.41 20.41
CA ASN A 386 12.83 -12.92 19.99
C ASN A 386 13.05 -12.81 18.47
N ARG A 387 12.09 -12.31 17.70
CA ARG A 387 12.20 -12.04 16.26
C ARG A 387 11.89 -10.59 15.91
N ILE A 388 11.81 -9.71 16.91
CA ILE A 388 11.74 -8.26 16.71
C ILE A 388 13.13 -7.68 16.98
N PHE A 389 13.64 -6.95 15.99
CA PHE A 389 14.94 -6.31 16.04
C PHE A 389 14.78 -4.79 15.91
N THR A 390 15.40 -4.05 16.81
CA THR A 390 15.41 -2.59 16.81
C THR A 390 16.81 -2.07 16.53
N VAL A 391 16.98 -1.20 15.54
CA VAL A 391 18.26 -0.56 15.23
C VAL A 391 18.27 0.89 15.71
N ASN A 392 19.42 1.35 16.19
CA ASN A 392 19.63 2.77 16.50
C ASN A 392 20.46 3.48 15.41
N PRO A 393 20.58 4.82 15.41
CA PRO A 393 21.31 5.55 14.37
C PRO A 393 22.81 5.19 14.22
N LYS A 394 23.41 4.57 15.24
CA LYS A 394 24.81 4.06 15.17
C LYS A 394 24.92 2.75 14.40
N GLY A 395 23.81 2.04 14.19
CA GLY A 395 23.77 0.70 13.58
C GLY A 395 23.89 -0.44 14.59
N GLU A 396 23.72 -0.13 15.87
CA GLU A 396 23.62 -1.13 16.93
C GLU A 396 22.21 -1.74 16.86
N LEU A 397 22.15 -3.07 16.71
CA LEU A 397 20.92 -3.84 16.56
C LEU A 397 20.62 -4.56 17.88
N ILE A 398 19.41 -4.41 18.40
CA ILE A 398 18.96 -5.02 19.65
C ILE A 398 17.83 -5.99 19.34
N GLN A 399 17.91 -7.21 19.88
CA GLN A 399 16.80 -8.17 19.87
C GLN A 399 15.90 -7.90 21.10
N GLU A 400 14.61 -7.64 20.89
CA GLU A 400 13.74 -7.11 21.95
C GLU A 400 13.51 -8.06 23.14
N HIS A 401 13.60 -9.37 22.93
CA HIS A 401 13.59 -10.36 24.02
C HIS A 401 14.80 -10.26 24.94
N ALA A 402 15.97 -9.88 24.41
CA ALA A 402 17.24 -9.84 25.12
C ALA A 402 17.88 -8.45 24.96
N LYS A 403 17.31 -7.45 25.64
CA LYS A 403 17.69 -6.03 25.52
C LYS A 403 19.16 -5.71 25.83
N THR A 404 19.91 -6.65 26.41
CA THR A 404 21.34 -6.55 26.69
C THR A 404 22.22 -7.05 25.53
N ASN A 405 21.66 -7.77 24.56
CA ASN A 405 22.39 -8.31 23.42
C ASN A 405 22.44 -7.27 22.30
N ILE A 406 23.44 -6.40 22.37
CA ILE A 406 23.75 -5.45 21.31
C ILE A 406 24.55 -6.17 20.22
N SER A 407 24.05 -6.11 18.99
CA SER A 407 24.61 -6.73 17.79
C SER A 407 24.72 -5.69 16.67
N SER A 408 24.90 -6.15 15.43
CA SER A 408 24.80 -5.35 14.20
C SER A 408 24.14 -6.20 13.11
N TYR A 409 23.69 -5.56 12.02
CA TYR A 409 23.23 -6.31 10.84
C TYR A 409 24.29 -7.28 10.30
N GLY A 410 25.57 -6.88 10.33
CA GLY A 410 26.68 -7.72 9.92
C GLY A 410 26.80 -9.00 10.76
N HIS A 411 26.75 -8.87 12.09
CA HIS A 411 26.83 -10.04 12.98
C HIS A 411 25.60 -10.94 12.88
N LEU A 412 24.39 -10.35 12.78
CA LEU A 412 23.17 -11.12 12.53
C LEU A 412 23.25 -11.88 11.18
N CYS A 413 23.88 -11.28 10.17
CA CYS A 413 24.10 -11.90 8.86
C CYS A 413 25.05 -13.10 8.94
N ASP A 414 25.98 -13.13 9.89
CA ASP A 414 26.89 -14.27 10.10
C ASP A 414 26.16 -15.45 10.77
N MET A 415 25.09 -15.17 11.52
CA MET A 415 24.23 -16.18 12.17
C MET A 415 22.91 -16.44 11.42
N VAL A 416 22.83 -16.03 10.15
CA VAL A 416 21.56 -15.99 9.41
C VAL A 416 20.85 -17.34 9.37
N ASP A 417 21.56 -18.44 9.14
CA ASP A 417 20.93 -19.77 9.01
C ASP A 417 20.40 -20.32 10.33
N HIS A 418 20.89 -19.81 11.46
CA HIS A 418 20.40 -20.19 12.78
C HIS A 418 19.14 -19.38 13.16
N VAL A 419 19.10 -18.10 12.76
CA VAL A 419 17.98 -17.20 13.10
C VAL A 419 16.85 -17.30 12.07
N PHE A 420 17.20 -17.49 10.81
CA PHE A 420 16.36 -17.59 9.62
C PHE A 420 16.74 -18.87 8.86
N PRO A 421 16.41 -20.06 9.38
CA PRO A 421 16.71 -21.33 8.72
C PRO A 421 16.06 -21.40 7.33
N VAL A 422 16.68 -22.14 6.43
CA VAL A 422 16.15 -22.39 5.08
C VAL A 422 14.76 -23.02 5.17
N LEU A 423 13.77 -22.41 4.52
CA LEU A 423 12.45 -22.98 4.37
C LEU A 423 12.54 -24.12 3.36
N VAL A 424 12.16 -25.34 3.76
CA VAL A 424 12.06 -26.47 2.83
C VAL A 424 10.95 -26.14 1.84
N GLN A 425 11.31 -25.95 0.57
CA GLN A 425 10.33 -26.01 -0.51
C GLN A 425 10.00 -27.48 -0.71
N ASP A 426 8.71 -27.83 -0.72
CA ASP A 426 8.24 -29.16 -1.11
C ASP A 426 8.59 -29.40 -2.60
N GLU A 427 9.85 -29.73 -2.88
CA GLU A 427 10.25 -30.37 -4.14
C GLU A 427 9.87 -31.85 -4.11
N GLU A 428 8.62 -32.17 -3.80
CA GLU A 428 8.09 -33.54 -3.94
C GLU A 428 7.71 -33.89 -5.40
N ALA A 429 8.00 -33.03 -6.37
CA ALA A 429 7.70 -33.28 -7.78
C ALA A 429 8.90 -33.67 -8.66
N ASP A 430 10.16 -33.44 -8.26
CA ASP A 430 11.30 -33.52 -9.21
C ASP A 430 12.57 -34.26 -8.72
N PHE A 431 12.49 -35.10 -7.68
CA PHE A 431 13.59 -36.02 -7.36
C PHE A 431 13.27 -37.48 -7.69
N HIS A 432 13.57 -37.83 -8.95
CA HIS A 432 14.04 -39.16 -9.27
C HIS A 432 15.25 -39.49 -8.37
N ARG A 433 15.07 -40.48 -7.49
CA ARG A 433 16.09 -41.35 -6.89
C ARG A 433 17.54 -41.00 -7.27
N SER A 434 18.27 -40.36 -6.35
CA SER A 434 19.71 -40.56 -6.24
C SER A 434 20.02 -41.04 -4.83
N ASP A 435 20.29 -42.33 -4.73
CA ASP A 435 20.81 -42.99 -3.55
C ASP A 435 22.16 -42.39 -3.15
N THR A 436 22.20 -41.56 -2.10
CA THR A 436 23.45 -41.27 -1.38
C THR A 436 23.20 -41.16 0.13
N PHE A 437 23.29 -42.33 0.79
CA PHE A 437 23.96 -42.55 2.07
C PHE A 437 23.60 -41.67 3.28
N ASN A 438 22.48 -41.96 3.94
CA ASN A 438 22.19 -41.50 5.30
C ASN A 438 22.97 -42.34 6.34
N GLN A 439 24.13 -41.85 6.77
CA GLN A 439 24.93 -42.41 7.87
C GLN A 439 24.35 -42.09 9.26
N CYS A 440 23.05 -42.30 9.47
CA CYS A 440 22.39 -42.19 10.78
C CYS A 440 21.35 -43.27 11.08
N ASN A 441 21.13 -44.23 10.17
CA ASN A 441 20.23 -45.39 10.41
C ASN A 441 20.95 -46.67 10.85
N TYR A 442 22.23 -46.59 11.23
CA TYR A 442 23.04 -47.78 11.55
C TYR A 442 22.66 -48.45 12.89
N TRP A 443 21.99 -47.76 13.81
CA TRP A 443 21.77 -48.26 15.18
C TRP A 443 20.33 -48.68 15.53
N SER A 444 19.41 -48.67 14.57
CA SER A 444 18.03 -49.10 14.81
C SER A 444 17.66 -50.27 13.91
N LYS A 445 18.24 -51.44 14.19
CA LYS A 445 17.64 -52.72 13.81
C LYS A 445 17.37 -53.52 15.07
N GLN A 446 16.08 -53.69 15.34
CA GLN A 446 15.55 -54.55 16.40
C GLN A 446 16.00 -56.00 16.15
N LEU A 447 16.37 -56.69 17.23
CA LEU A 447 16.71 -58.10 17.24
C LEU A 447 15.48 -58.94 16.84
N PRO A 448 15.62 -59.99 15.99
CA PRO A 448 14.50 -60.88 15.67
C PRO A 448 14.14 -61.78 16.86
N ASP A 449 12.83 -61.97 17.06
CA ASP A 449 12.23 -62.88 18.03
C ASP A 449 12.79 -64.30 17.92
N GLY A 450 13.20 -64.84 19.07
CA GLY A 450 13.65 -66.22 19.20
C GLY A 450 12.46 -67.18 19.17
N THR A 451 12.33 -67.94 18.08
CA THR A 451 11.74 -69.28 18.08
C THR A 451 12.45 -70.10 17.00
N SER A 452 13.33 -71.00 17.42
CA SER A 452 13.94 -72.01 16.57
C SER A 452 13.53 -73.36 17.15
N GLN A 453 12.66 -74.07 16.42
CA GLN A 453 12.43 -75.49 16.63
C GLN A 453 13.61 -76.25 16.01
N GLU A 454 14.12 -77.18 16.79
CA GLU A 454 15.26 -78.06 16.52
C GLU A 454 14.88 -79.16 15.53
N GLU A 455 15.55 -79.22 14.38
CA GLU A 455 15.74 -80.45 13.61
C GLU A 455 17.09 -80.33 12.89
N GLU A 456 18.11 -81.09 13.34
CA GLU A 456 19.06 -81.77 12.44
C GLU A 456 19.96 -82.77 13.18
N GLU A 457 19.74 -84.02 12.78
CA GLU A 457 20.55 -85.25 12.71
C GLU A 457 21.90 -85.42 13.45
N GLU A 458 22.02 -86.64 13.97
CA GLU A 458 23.06 -87.25 14.81
C GLU A 458 24.34 -87.66 14.03
N PRO A 459 25.55 -87.59 14.63
CA PRO A 459 26.82 -87.87 13.94
C PRO A 459 27.27 -89.35 14.07
N GLN A 460 27.87 -89.91 13.02
CA GLN A 460 28.56 -91.21 13.06
C GLN A 460 30.09 -91.07 13.31
N PRO A 461 30.73 -92.07 13.97
CA PRO A 461 32.01 -91.90 14.64
C PRO A 461 33.24 -92.25 13.80
N ILE A 462 34.37 -91.67 14.20
CA ILE A 462 35.73 -91.92 13.69
C ILE A 462 36.31 -93.14 14.43
N GLU A 463 36.70 -94.19 13.71
CA GLU A 463 37.61 -95.23 14.22
C GLU A 463 39.07 -94.82 13.96
N THR A 464 39.86 -94.72 15.02
CA THR A 464 41.33 -94.80 14.98
C THR A 464 41.76 -96.11 15.62
N SER A 465 42.67 -96.83 14.97
CA SER A 465 43.58 -97.78 15.63
C SER A 465 44.62 -97.06 16.45
#